data_AF-A0A0F8XN24-F1
#
_entry.id   AF-A0A0F8XN24-F1
#
_cell.length_a   1.000
_cell.length_b   1.000
_cell.length_c   1.000
_cell.angle_alpha   90.00
_cell.angle_beta   90.00
_cell.angle_gamma   90.00
#
_symmetry.space_group_name_H-M   'P 1'
#
loop_
_entity.id
_entity.type
_entity.pdbx_description
1 polymer ?
#
loop_
_entity_poly.entity_id
_entity_poly.type
_entity_poly.pdbx_seq_one_letter_code
_entity_poly.pdbx_strand_id
1 'polypeptide(L)'
;MDVPRPGGLRHYFQTPTFALSLLGATTLWASLAFKKPALEAFALPLLGAAGAGVVIAFWTQVERRGENWGWRGLVRSLRRPDRHFWVGFLTHVPQLVAAGAIVLAWRRRGKERHK
;
A
#
# COMPACT_ATOMS: atom_id res chain seq x y z
N MET A 1 15.99 -18.51 26.13
CA MET A 1 15.24 -18.33 24.87
C MET A 1 14.07 -17.42 25.19
N ASP A 2 14.23 -16.12 24.91
CA ASP A 2 13.19 -15.13 25.20
C ASP A 2 12.06 -15.25 24.18
N VAL A 3 10.87 -15.57 24.66
CA VAL A 3 9.64 -15.56 23.89
C VAL A 3 9.30 -14.09 23.59
N PRO A 4 9.25 -13.64 22.32
CA PRO A 4 8.91 -12.25 22.03
C PRO A 4 7.47 -11.98 22.48
N ARG A 5 7.32 -11.05 23.43
CA ARG A 5 6.02 -10.56 23.88
C ARG A 5 5.26 -9.97 22.69
N PRO A 6 3.95 -10.23 22.53
CA PRO A 6 3.16 -9.62 21.47
C PRO A 6 3.19 -8.09 21.66
N GLY A 7 3.85 -7.39 20.74
CA GLY A 7 3.90 -5.93 20.73
C GLY A 7 2.49 -5.37 20.68
N GLY A 8 2.10 -4.62 21.70
CA GLY A 8 0.79 -3.97 21.76
C GLY A 8 0.58 -3.02 20.58
N LEU A 9 -0.68 -2.65 20.35
CA LEU A 9 -1.13 -1.75 19.27
C LEU A 9 -0.26 -0.49 19.08
N ARG A 10 0.40 0.00 20.15
CA ARG A 10 1.39 1.09 20.12
C ARG A 10 2.51 0.90 19.08
N HIS A 11 2.93 -0.32 18.77
CA HIS A 11 4.02 -0.54 17.82
C HIS A 11 3.59 -0.30 16.37
N TYR A 12 2.32 -0.57 16.04
CA TYR A 12 1.76 -0.29 14.70
C TYR A 12 1.73 1.22 14.40
N PHE A 13 1.46 2.05 15.41
CA PHE A 13 1.43 3.52 15.30
C PHE A 13 2.81 4.15 15.05
N GLN A 14 3.91 3.43 15.27
CA GLN A 14 5.27 3.94 15.09
C GLN A 14 5.87 3.61 13.73
N THR A 15 5.16 2.90 12.85
CA THR A 15 5.71 2.54 11.54
C THR A 15 5.59 3.72 10.56
N PRO A 16 6.65 4.04 9.79
CA PRO A 16 6.60 5.09 8.78
C PRO A 16 5.45 4.88 7.78
N THR A 17 5.17 3.62 7.43
CA THR A 17 4.07 3.28 6.53
C THR A 17 2.70 3.62 7.09
N PHE A 18 2.49 3.44 8.40
CA PHE A 18 1.24 3.87 9.05
C PHE A 18 1.08 5.39 9.00
N ALA A 19 2.13 6.14 9.33
CA ALA A 19 2.11 7.60 9.25
C ALA A 19 1.82 8.09 7.83
N LEU A 20 2.46 7.50 6.82
CA LEU A 20 2.22 7.80 5.40
C LEU A 20 0.79 7.45 4.97
N SER A 21 0.28 6.29 5.40
CA SER A 21 -1.09 5.87 5.10
C SER A 21 -2.11 6.82 5.72
N LEU A 22 -1.91 7.20 6.98
CA LEU A 22 -2.80 8.09 7.72
C LEU A 22 -2.80 9.49 7.09
N LEU A 23 -1.62 10.07 6.87
CA LEU A 23 -1.48 11.39 6.23
C LEU A 23 -2.03 11.38 4.81
N GLY A 24 -1.76 10.32 4.05
CA GLY A 24 -2.30 10.16 2.69
C GLY A 24 -3.82 10.07 2.68
N ALA A 25 -4.39 9.28 3.59
CA ALA A 25 -5.84 9.10 3.71
C ALA A 25 -6.55 10.38 4.18
N THR A 26 -6.00 11.09 5.18
CA THR A 26 -6.57 12.36 5.64
C THR A 26 -6.49 13.44 4.56
N THR A 27 -5.38 13.50 3.82
CA THR A 27 -5.22 14.43 2.71
C THR A 27 -6.19 14.13 1.57
N LEU A 28 -6.39 12.85 1.23
CA LEU A 28 -7.38 12.42 0.25
C LEU A 28 -8.80 12.76 0.71
N TRP A 29 -9.14 12.48 1.96
CA TRP A 29 -10.45 12.81 2.53
C TRP A 29 -10.70 14.33 2.51
N ALA A 30 -9.72 15.14 2.89
CA ALA A 30 -9.80 16.60 2.80
C ALA A 30 -9.99 17.06 1.35
N SER A 31 -9.30 16.44 0.39
CA SER A 31 -9.52 16.72 -1.03
C SER A 31 -10.98 16.51 -1.44
N LEU A 32 -11.58 15.40 -1.02
CA LEU A 32 -12.96 15.05 -1.34
C LEU A 32 -13.96 15.95 -0.61
N ALA A 33 -13.77 16.18 0.69
CA ALA A 33 -14.65 16.99 1.53
C ALA A 33 -14.68 18.46 1.09
N PHE A 34 -13.52 19.02 0.76
CA PHE A 34 -13.40 20.43 0.34
C PHE A 34 -13.40 20.60 -1.19
N LYS A 35 -13.60 19.52 -1.95
CA LYS A 35 -13.55 19.51 -3.42
C LYS A 35 -12.28 20.17 -4.00
N LYS A 36 -11.13 19.98 -3.34
CA LYS A 36 -9.84 20.54 -3.73
C LYS A 36 -8.95 19.47 -4.39
N PRO A 37 -9.00 19.29 -5.72
CA PRO A 37 -8.25 18.23 -6.41
C PRO A 37 -6.73 18.39 -6.30
N ALA A 38 -6.24 19.61 -6.02
CA ALA A 38 -4.82 19.85 -5.78
C ALA A 38 -4.27 19.02 -4.58
N LEU A 39 -5.11 18.72 -3.59
CA LEU A 39 -4.70 17.90 -2.43
C LEU A 39 -4.46 16.43 -2.82
N GLU A 40 -5.08 15.93 -3.89
CA GLU A 40 -4.84 14.58 -4.38
C GLU A 40 -3.38 14.40 -4.85
N ALA A 41 -2.73 15.48 -5.29
CA ALA A 41 -1.33 15.43 -5.72
C ALA A 41 -0.36 15.17 -4.57
N PHE A 42 -0.75 15.53 -3.35
CA PHE A 42 -0.02 15.17 -2.13
C PHE A 42 -0.44 13.80 -1.59
N ALA A 43 -1.74 13.47 -1.67
CA ALA A 43 -2.23 12.17 -1.23
C ALA A 43 -1.65 11.01 -2.07
N LEU A 44 -1.46 11.21 -3.37
CA LEU A 44 -0.95 10.22 -4.30
C LEU A 44 0.43 9.64 -3.89
N PRO A 45 1.50 10.44 -3.74
CA PRO A 45 2.82 9.91 -3.36
C PRO A 45 2.81 9.30 -1.95
N LEU A 46 2.03 9.85 -1.01
CA LEU A 46 1.93 9.32 0.36
C LEU A 46 1.30 7.92 0.37
N LEU A 47 0.15 7.76 -0.29
CA LEU A 47 -0.55 6.47 -0.40
C LEU A 47 0.21 5.50 -1.30
N GLY A 48 0.85 5.98 -2.37
CA GLY A 48 1.68 5.18 -3.27
C GLY A 48 2.90 4.61 -2.55
N ALA A 49 3.63 5.44 -1.79
CA ALA A 49 4.76 4.99 -0.97
C ALA A 49 4.33 4.00 0.11
N ALA A 50 3.19 4.25 0.78
CA ALA A 50 2.64 3.30 1.74
C ALA A 50 2.19 1.98 1.09
N GLY A 51 1.65 2.03 -0.13
CA GLY A 51 1.23 0.88 -0.92
C GLY A 51 2.40 0.08 -1.51
N ALA A 52 3.61 0.65 -1.59
CA ALA A 52 4.81 -0.07 -2.02
C ALA A 52 5.14 -1.26 -1.11
N GLY A 53 4.61 -1.29 0.12
CA GLY A 53 4.66 -2.45 1.00
C GLY A 53 4.05 -3.72 0.40
N VAL A 54 3.17 -3.61 -0.61
CA VAL A 54 2.70 -4.76 -1.41
C VAL A 54 3.88 -5.45 -2.11
N VAL A 55 4.78 -4.69 -2.72
CA VAL A 55 5.96 -5.22 -3.41
C VAL A 55 6.91 -5.90 -2.41
N ILE A 56 7.09 -5.29 -1.24
CA ILE A 56 7.88 -5.86 -0.14
C ILE A 56 7.26 -7.18 0.33
N ALA A 57 5.93 -7.26 0.49
CA ALA A 57 5.25 -8.49 0.87
C ALA A 57 5.47 -9.62 -0.16
N PHE A 58 5.38 -9.32 -1.45
CA PHE A 58 5.70 -10.28 -2.51
C PHE A 58 7.18 -10.70 -2.47
N TRP A 59 8.10 -9.76 -2.34
CA TRP A 59 9.54 -10.03 -2.23
C TRP A 59 9.83 -10.97 -1.07
N THR A 60 9.37 -10.63 0.13
CA THR A 60 9.57 -11.43 1.33
C THR A 60 8.94 -12.82 1.20
N GLN A 61 7.79 -12.96 0.55
CA GLN A 61 7.17 -14.26 0.32
C GLN A 61 8.01 -15.14 -0.62
N VAL A 62 8.56 -14.57 -1.70
CA VAL A 62 9.45 -15.29 -2.64
C VAL A 62 10.73 -15.71 -1.94
N GLU A 63 11.36 -14.78 -1.21
CA GLU A 63 12.60 -15.00 -0.47
C GLU A 63 12.44 -16.07 0.61
N ARG A 64 11.38 -16.00 1.44
CA ARG A 64 11.09 -17.00 2.49
C ARG A 64 10.80 -18.40 1.94
N ARG A 65 10.35 -18.50 0.69
CA ARG A 65 10.12 -19.78 0.00
C ARG A 65 11.37 -20.31 -0.70
N GLY A 66 12.49 -19.59 -0.66
CA GLY A 66 13.72 -19.97 -1.37
C GLY A 66 13.57 -19.97 -2.89
N GLU A 67 12.59 -19.23 -3.41
CA GLU A 67 12.35 -19.10 -4.84
C GLU A 67 13.12 -17.89 -5.40
N ASN A 68 13.44 -17.91 -6.69
CA ASN A 68 14.12 -16.79 -7.34
C ASN A 68 13.13 -15.65 -7.66
N TRP A 69 13.57 -14.41 -7.50
CA TRP A 69 12.77 -13.24 -7.88
C TRP A 69 12.55 -13.21 -9.40
N GLY A 70 11.30 -13.45 -9.80
CA GLY A 70 10.87 -13.52 -11.19
C GLY A 70 9.48 -14.14 -11.30
N TRP A 71 8.88 -14.08 -12.49
CA TRP A 71 7.48 -14.50 -12.67
C TRP A 71 7.21 -15.94 -12.24
N ARG A 72 8.11 -16.88 -12.56
CA ARG A 72 7.95 -18.29 -12.17
C ARG A 72 8.06 -18.49 -10.66
N GLY A 73 9.04 -17.85 -10.00
CA GLY A 73 9.23 -17.94 -8.55
C GLY A 73 8.08 -17.29 -7.79
N LEU A 74 7.57 -16.15 -8.28
CA LEU A 74 6.40 -15.49 -7.75
C LEU A 74 5.17 -16.41 -7.78
N VAL A 75 4.84 -16.97 -8.95
CA VAL A 75 3.69 -17.88 -9.10
C VAL A 75 3.82 -19.11 -8.19
N ARG A 76 5.02 -19.69 -8.06
CA ARG A 76 5.26 -20.83 -7.16
C ARG A 76 5.11 -20.45 -5.70
N SER A 77 5.70 -19.34 -5.28
CA SER A 77 5.63 -18.84 -3.90
C SER A 77 4.20 -18.50 -3.47
N LEU A 78 3.36 -18.05 -4.41
CA LEU A 78 1.95 -17.69 -4.18
C LEU A 78 0.97 -18.86 -4.26
N ARG A 79 1.42 -20.09 -4.57
CA ARG A 79 0.55 -21.28 -4.48
C ARG A 79 0.13 -21.59 -3.05
N ARG A 80 1.01 -21.26 -2.09
CA ARG A 80 0.77 -21.43 -0.64
C ARG A 80 1.33 -20.21 0.09
N PRO A 81 0.64 -19.05 0.01
CA PRO A 81 1.07 -17.83 0.68
C PRO A 81 1.09 -18.05 2.20
N ASP A 82 2.12 -17.54 2.87
CA ASP A 82 2.17 -17.63 4.33
C ASP A 82 1.30 -16.55 5.01
N ARG A 83 1.13 -16.64 6.33
CA ARG A 83 0.34 -15.67 7.09
C ARG A 83 0.96 -14.26 7.05
N HIS A 84 2.28 -14.15 6.98
CA HIS A 84 2.97 -12.86 6.96
C HIS A 84 2.74 -12.13 5.64
N PHE A 85 2.74 -12.86 4.52
CA PHE A 85 2.35 -12.34 3.21
C PHE A 85 0.94 -11.77 3.26
N TRP A 86 -0.04 -12.52 3.76
CA TRP A 86 -1.42 -12.04 3.83
C TRP A 86 -1.55 -10.80 4.69
N VAL A 87 -0.91 -10.77 5.85
CA VAL A 87 -0.93 -9.59 6.74
C VAL A 87 -0.31 -8.39 6.02
N GLY A 88 0.87 -8.53 5.43
CA GLY A 88 1.52 -7.43 4.69
C GLY A 88 0.70 -6.96 3.49
N PHE A 89 0.28 -7.90 2.63
CA PHE A 89 -0.53 -7.62 1.44
C PHE A 89 -1.82 -6.89 1.80
N LEU A 90 -2.63 -7.43 2.71
CA LEU A 90 -3.89 -6.80 3.11
C LEU A 90 -3.69 -5.45 3.81
N THR A 91 -2.56 -5.25 4.48
CA THR A 91 -2.22 -3.98 5.12
C THR A 91 -1.87 -2.88 4.13
N HIS A 92 -1.30 -3.21 2.96
CA HIS A 92 -0.79 -2.22 1.98
C HIS A 92 -1.65 -2.08 0.71
N VAL A 93 -2.48 -3.08 0.40
CA VAL A 93 -3.38 -3.06 -0.77
C VAL A 93 -4.35 -1.88 -0.76
N PRO A 94 -5.02 -1.53 0.36
CA PRO A 94 -5.95 -0.39 0.37
C PRO A 94 -5.30 0.93 -0.07
N GLN A 95 -4.05 1.18 0.35
CA GLN A 95 -3.28 2.38 0.00
C GLN A 95 -2.92 2.37 -1.49
N LEU A 96 -2.49 1.22 -2.02
CA LEU A 96 -2.20 1.07 -3.44
C LEU A 96 -3.45 1.27 -4.31
N VAL A 97 -4.60 0.73 -3.88
CA VAL A 97 -5.89 0.91 -4.55
C VAL A 97 -6.33 2.37 -4.52
N ALA A 98 -6.20 3.05 -3.38
CA ALA A 98 -6.54 4.46 -3.24
C ALA A 98 -5.66 5.35 -4.14
N ALA A 99 -4.34 5.10 -4.17
CA ALA A 99 -3.44 5.78 -5.10
C ALA A 99 -3.82 5.53 -6.57
N GLY A 100 -4.13 4.27 -6.93
CA GLY A 100 -4.61 3.93 -8.27
C GLY A 100 -5.92 4.63 -8.65
N ALA A 101 -6.86 4.75 -7.71
CA ALA A 101 -8.11 5.46 -7.92
C ALA A 101 -7.90 6.96 -8.20
N ILE A 102 -6.96 7.61 -7.50
CA ILE A 102 -6.56 9.00 -7.78
C ILE A 102 -6.06 9.14 -9.23
N VAL A 103 -5.16 8.27 -9.67
CA VAL A 103 -4.63 8.29 -11.06
C VAL A 103 -5.76 8.12 -12.08
N LEU A 104 -6.68 7.18 -11.84
CA LEU A 104 -7.82 6.96 -12.73
C LEU A 104 -8.77 8.16 -12.76
N ALA A 105 -9.01 8.81 -11.63
CA ALA A 105 -9.82 10.01 -11.54
C ALA A 105 -9.20 11.17 -12.33
N TRP A 106 -7.87 11.36 -12.22
CA TRP A 106 -7.14 12.35 -13.02
C TRP A 106 -7.27 12.08 -14.51
N ARG A 107 -7.12 10.81 -14.91
CA ARG A 107 -7.24 10.40 -16.31
C ARG A 107 -8.63 10.69 -16.89
N ARG A 108 -9.70 10.53 -16.09
CA ARG A 108 -11.07 10.86 -16.49
C ARG A 108 -11.27 12.37 -16.63
N ARG A 109 -10.88 13.16 -15.62
CA ARG A 109 -10.96 14.63 -15.66
C ARG A 109 -10.16 15.25 -16.80
N GLY A 110 -8.99 14.70 -17.12
CA GLY A 110 -8.19 15.13 -18.26
C GLY A 110 -8.90 14.92 -19.60
N LYS A 111 -9.59 13.79 -19.78
CA LYS A 111 -10.37 13.51 -20.99
C LYS A 111 -11.59 14.42 -21.15
N GLU A 112 -12.24 14.78 -20.05
CA GLU A 112 -13.40 15.68 -20.06
C GLU A 112 -13.02 17.14 -20.37
N ARG A 113 -11.80 17.57 -20.03
CA ARG A 113 -11.29 18.91 -20.35
C ARG A 113 -10.81 19.08 -21.79
N HIS A 114 -10.65 18.00 -22.54
CA HIS A 114 -10.24 17.99 -23.95
C HIS A 114 -11.40 17.66 -24.91
N LYS A 115 -12.63 17.61 -24.42
CA LYS A 115 -13.86 17.60 -25.21
C LYS A 115 -14.48 18.99 -25.17
#